data_AF-A0A1Q7WN01-F1
#
_entry.id   AF-A0A1Q7WN01-F1
#
_cell.length_a   1.000
_cell.length_b   1.000
_cell.length_c   1.000
_cell.angle_alpha   90.00
_cell.angle_beta   90.00
_cell.angle_gamma   90.00
#
_symmetry.space_group_name_H-M   'P 1'
#
loop_
_entity.id
_entity.type
_entity.pdbx_description
1 polymer ?
#
loop_
_entity_poly.entity_id
_entity_poly.type
_entity_poly.pdbx_seq_one_letter_code
_entity_poly.pdbx_strand_id
1 'polypeptide(L)'
;MLYSIEVPKSGGNTLFANQYAAYDGLGDAMKQEIASLVAIHHYGNRKEMNDASRIAASPLTPEQKAKMPLITHPLVRAHPVTGRKALYAVSGSSYGIVGMPEDEAVALLDELAAHATQPKYVISYAYRVGDIVIWDNASLLHSATLTDPNDPRTLWRITIKEPSAKLDALDVLAPTFVSGAM
;
A
#
# COMPACT_ATOMS: atom_id res chain seq x y z
N MET A 1 -3.08 6.09 9.74
CA MET A 1 -3.44 7.40 10.32
C MET A 1 -2.19 8.27 10.37
N LEU A 2 -2.31 9.52 9.95
CA LEU A 2 -1.30 10.56 10.15
C LEU A 2 -1.92 11.71 10.93
N TYR A 3 -1.19 12.24 11.91
CA TYR A 3 -1.50 13.47 12.64
C TYR A 3 -0.44 14.51 12.36
N SER A 4 -0.86 15.71 11.96
CA SER A 4 0.06 16.76 11.51
C SER A 4 0.51 17.70 12.64
N ILE A 5 1.82 17.73 12.88
CA ILE A 5 2.45 18.61 13.87
C ILE A 5 3.04 19.85 13.18
N GLU A 6 3.78 19.64 12.11
CA GLU A 6 4.39 20.69 11.29
C GLU A 6 4.12 20.42 9.81
N VAL A 7 3.68 21.44 9.09
CA VAL A 7 3.36 21.37 7.67
C VAL A 7 4.21 22.38 6.91
N PRO A 8 4.84 21.99 5.80
CA PRO A 8 5.61 22.91 4.97
C PRO A 8 4.70 23.94 4.29
N LYS A 9 5.26 25.10 3.95
CA LYS A 9 4.60 26.19 3.23
C LYS A 9 4.15 25.76 1.83
N SER A 10 4.85 24.82 1.21
CA SER A 10 4.50 24.29 -0.11
C SER A 10 4.91 22.82 -0.26
N GLY A 11 4.12 22.06 -1.02
CA GLY A 11 4.37 20.63 -1.21
C GLY A 11 4.06 19.81 0.05
N GLY A 12 4.71 18.65 0.19
CA GLY A 12 4.49 17.75 1.33
C GLY A 12 3.10 17.11 1.42
N ASN A 13 2.29 17.24 0.37
CA ASN A 13 0.97 16.64 0.26
C ASN A 13 1.05 15.11 0.31
N THR A 14 -0.06 14.46 0.65
CA THR A 14 -0.23 13.04 0.41
C THR A 14 -1.19 12.83 -0.75
N LEU A 15 -0.70 12.15 -1.79
CA LEU A 15 -1.50 11.66 -2.89
C LEU A 15 -2.15 10.35 -2.48
N PHE A 16 -3.45 10.20 -2.74
CA PHE A 16 -4.19 8.96 -2.55
C PHE A 16 -4.84 8.56 -3.86
N ALA A 17 -4.55 7.35 -4.34
CA ALA A 17 -5.10 6.80 -5.56
C ALA A 17 -6.15 5.73 -5.25
N ASN A 18 -7.40 5.95 -5.68
CA ASN A 18 -8.53 5.06 -5.44
C ASN A 18 -8.43 3.77 -6.28
N GLN A 19 -8.06 2.66 -5.64
CA GLN A 19 -7.84 1.39 -6.33
C GLN A 19 -9.13 0.65 -6.68
N TYR A 20 -10.26 1.02 -6.06
CA TYR A 20 -11.55 0.56 -6.54
C TYR A 20 -11.90 1.20 -7.89
N ALA A 21 -11.80 2.54 -7.97
CA ALA A 21 -12.09 3.26 -9.21
C ALA A 21 -11.12 2.85 -10.33
N ALA A 22 -9.85 2.62 -9.99
CA ALA A 22 -8.87 2.08 -10.92
C ALA A 22 -9.30 0.70 -11.46
N TYR A 23 -9.71 -0.23 -10.60
CA TYR A 23 -10.20 -1.55 -11.04
C TYR A 23 -11.47 -1.42 -11.89
N ASP A 24 -12.45 -0.64 -11.45
CA ASP A 24 -13.72 -0.45 -12.16
C ASP A 24 -13.50 0.13 -13.57
N GLY A 25 -12.52 1.02 -13.72
CA GLY A 25 -12.15 1.65 -14.98
C GLY A 25 -11.29 0.82 -15.93
N LEU A 26 -10.93 -0.42 -15.58
CA LEU A 26 -10.28 -1.37 -16.50
C LEU A 26 -11.30 -1.92 -17.51
N GLY A 27 -10.82 -2.20 -18.73
CA GLY A 27 -11.59 -2.97 -19.72
C GLY A 27 -11.78 -4.42 -19.28
N ASP A 28 -12.83 -5.07 -19.80
CA ASP A 28 -13.20 -6.42 -19.37
C ASP A 28 -12.13 -7.47 -19.66
N ALA A 29 -11.40 -7.34 -20.78
CA ALA A 29 -10.29 -8.23 -21.12
C ALA A 29 -9.20 -8.20 -20.03
N MET A 30 -8.75 -7.00 -19.63
CA MET A 30 -7.75 -6.84 -18.57
C MET A 30 -8.29 -7.36 -17.22
N LYS A 31 -9.57 -7.08 -16.90
CA LYS A 31 -10.19 -7.62 -15.67
C LYS A 31 -10.20 -9.15 -15.63
N GLN A 32 -10.43 -9.80 -16.77
CA GLN A 32 -10.40 -11.26 -16.89
C GLN A 32 -8.98 -11.80 -16.74
N GLU A 33 -8.01 -11.17 -17.41
CA GLU A 33 -6.60 -11.54 -17.37
C GLU A 33 -6.05 -11.53 -15.94
N ILE A 34 -6.30 -10.46 -15.19
CA ILE A 34 -5.70 -10.28 -13.85
C ILE A 34 -6.48 -10.95 -12.71
N ALA A 35 -7.68 -11.50 -12.99
CA ALA A 35 -8.62 -11.95 -11.96
C ALA A 35 -8.05 -13.01 -11.01
N SER A 36 -7.22 -13.92 -11.52
CA SER A 36 -6.61 -15.02 -10.76
C SER A 36 -5.12 -14.82 -10.49
N LEU A 37 -4.52 -13.73 -10.95
CA LEU A 37 -3.09 -13.51 -10.83
C LEU A 37 -2.70 -13.14 -9.39
N VAL A 38 -1.54 -13.62 -8.98
CA VAL A 38 -0.97 -13.43 -7.65
C VAL A 38 0.36 -12.71 -7.78
N ALA A 39 0.46 -11.51 -7.23
CA ALA A 39 1.69 -10.73 -7.19
C ALA A 39 2.62 -11.21 -6.08
N ILE A 40 3.92 -11.18 -6.37
CA ILE A 40 5.01 -11.41 -5.43
C ILE A 40 5.47 -10.04 -4.93
N HIS A 41 5.45 -9.86 -3.62
CA HIS A 41 5.85 -8.65 -2.94
C HIS A 41 7.12 -8.85 -2.13
N HIS A 42 7.94 -7.81 -2.10
CA HIS A 42 9.15 -7.74 -1.29
C HIS A 42 9.28 -6.34 -0.68
N TYR A 43 10.02 -6.25 0.43
CA TYR A 43 10.36 -4.95 0.99
C TYR A 43 11.26 -4.17 0.02
N GLY A 44 10.85 -2.96 -0.31
CA GLY A 44 11.61 -2.08 -1.19
C GLY A 44 10.71 -1.23 -2.07
N ASN A 45 11.35 -0.59 -3.05
CA ASN A 45 10.67 0.11 -4.13
C ASN A 45 11.24 -0.42 -5.46
N ARG A 46 10.45 -1.20 -6.22
CA ARG A 46 10.87 -1.77 -7.51
C ARG A 46 11.43 -0.72 -8.47
N LYS A 47 10.89 0.52 -8.44
CA LYS A 47 11.31 1.60 -9.34
C LYS A 47 12.51 2.41 -8.84
N GLU A 48 12.95 2.19 -7.61
CA GLU A 48 14.07 2.91 -7.03
C GLU A 48 14.91 1.99 -6.15
N MET A 49 15.98 1.45 -6.75
CA MET A 49 16.94 0.58 -6.09
C MET A 49 18.15 1.34 -5.53
N ASN A 50 18.26 2.65 -5.78
CA ASN A 50 19.32 3.46 -5.20
C ASN A 50 18.96 3.86 -3.77
N ASP A 51 19.61 3.24 -2.78
CA ASP A 51 19.42 3.49 -1.34
C ASP A 51 19.64 4.97 -0.94
N ALA A 52 20.33 5.77 -1.75
CA ALA A 52 20.52 7.21 -1.51
C ALA A 52 19.38 8.09 -2.05
N SER A 53 18.40 7.53 -2.75
CA SER A 53 17.29 8.28 -3.34
C SER A 53 16.28 8.72 -2.29
N ARG A 54 15.72 9.92 -2.44
CA ARG A 54 14.68 10.46 -1.53
C ARG A 54 13.36 9.68 -1.58
N ILE A 55 13.19 8.79 -2.55
CA ILE A 55 12.02 7.92 -2.71
C ILE A 55 12.36 6.43 -2.51
N ALA A 56 13.58 6.13 -2.06
CA ALA A 56 13.99 4.78 -1.69
C ALA A 56 13.21 4.32 -0.45
N ALA A 57 13.06 3.00 -0.32
CA ALA A 57 12.59 2.42 0.94
C ALA A 57 13.61 2.70 2.05
N SER A 58 13.16 2.70 3.30
CA SER A 58 14.07 2.91 4.42
C SER A 58 15.16 1.82 4.44
N PRO A 59 16.43 2.18 4.69
CA PRO A 59 17.50 1.20 4.72
C PRO A 59 17.25 0.22 5.87
N LEU A 60 17.35 -1.07 5.56
CA LEU A 60 17.26 -2.14 6.52
C LEU A 60 18.66 -2.60 6.93
N THR A 61 18.84 -2.95 8.22
CA THR A 61 20.06 -3.64 8.68
C THR A 61 20.17 -5.03 8.03
N PRO A 62 21.36 -5.65 7.97
CA PRO A 62 21.50 -7.00 7.44
C PRO A 62 20.57 -8.02 8.11
N GLU A 63 20.39 -7.92 9.43
CA GLU A 63 19.50 -8.80 10.22
C GLU A 63 18.03 -8.57 9.88
N GLN A 64 17.64 -7.34 9.56
CA GLN A 64 16.29 -7.01 9.11
C GLN A 64 16.05 -7.52 7.68
N LYS A 65 17.01 -7.33 6.77
CA LYS A 65 16.94 -7.86 5.39
C LYS A 65 16.77 -9.37 5.38
N ALA A 66 17.52 -10.10 6.23
CA ALA A 66 17.40 -11.55 6.37
C ALA A 66 16.02 -12.02 6.85
N LYS A 67 15.21 -11.14 7.44
CA LYS A 67 13.86 -11.41 7.95
C LYS A 67 12.74 -10.91 7.03
N MET A 68 13.05 -10.38 5.85
CA MET A 68 12.03 -9.93 4.88
C MET A 68 11.74 -11.06 3.88
N PRO A 69 10.71 -11.89 4.10
CA PRO A 69 10.33 -12.90 3.12
C PRO A 69 9.71 -12.24 1.89
N LEU A 70 9.77 -12.95 0.76
CA LEU A 70 8.82 -12.74 -0.31
C LEU A 70 7.43 -13.15 0.19
N ILE A 71 6.44 -12.29 -0.02
CA ILE A 71 5.04 -12.56 0.32
C ILE A 71 4.19 -12.45 -0.92
N THR A 72 3.08 -13.19 -0.98
CA THR A 72 2.21 -13.21 -2.16
C THR A 72 0.82 -12.74 -1.83
N HIS A 73 0.23 -11.97 -2.74
CA HIS A 73 -1.14 -11.48 -2.62
C HIS A 73 -1.84 -11.45 -3.99
N PRO A 74 -3.16 -11.69 -4.06
CA PRO A 74 -3.91 -11.52 -5.30
C PRO A 74 -3.79 -10.09 -5.84
N LEU A 75 -3.60 -9.93 -7.15
CA LEU A 75 -3.60 -8.62 -7.81
C LEU A 75 -4.97 -7.93 -7.69
N VAL A 76 -6.04 -8.72 -7.74
CA VAL A 76 -7.41 -8.27 -7.49
C VAL A 76 -7.85 -8.81 -6.14
N ARG A 77 -7.94 -7.93 -5.15
CA ARG A 77 -8.29 -8.30 -3.79
C ARG A 77 -9.67 -7.75 -3.43
N ALA A 78 -10.54 -8.61 -2.90
CA ALA A 78 -11.78 -8.17 -2.29
C ALA A 78 -11.46 -7.51 -0.94
N HIS A 79 -12.07 -6.36 -0.68
CA HIS A 79 -11.92 -5.68 0.59
C HIS A 79 -12.52 -6.51 1.72
N PRO A 80 -11.83 -6.71 2.86
CA PRO A 80 -12.26 -7.64 3.92
C PRO A 80 -13.61 -7.27 4.55
N VAL A 81 -13.99 -5.99 4.54
CA VAL A 81 -15.25 -5.51 5.12
C VAL A 81 -16.37 -5.33 4.08
N THR A 82 -16.02 -4.83 2.88
CA THR A 82 -17.03 -4.40 1.90
C THR A 82 -17.20 -5.37 0.74
N GLY A 83 -16.30 -6.35 0.59
CA GLY A 83 -16.28 -7.29 -0.53
C GLY A 83 -15.93 -6.67 -1.89
N ARG A 84 -15.84 -5.34 -1.98
CA ARG A 84 -15.54 -4.65 -3.24
C ARG A 84 -14.12 -4.98 -3.71
N LYS A 85 -13.98 -5.29 -4.99
CA LYS A 85 -12.68 -5.63 -5.62
C LYS A 85 -11.87 -4.36 -5.88
N ALA A 86 -10.60 -4.40 -5.52
CA ALA A 86 -9.61 -3.37 -5.81
C ALA A 86 -8.34 -3.97 -6.42
N LEU A 87 -7.59 -3.15 -7.17
CA LEU A 87 -6.19 -3.45 -7.44
C LEU A 87 -5.39 -3.40 -6.14
N TYR A 88 -4.52 -4.38 -5.90
CA TYR A 88 -3.77 -4.48 -4.66
C TYR A 88 -2.26 -4.35 -4.87
N ALA A 89 -1.70 -3.26 -4.33
CA ALA A 89 -0.27 -3.03 -4.22
C ALA A 89 0.54 -3.25 -5.53
N VAL A 90 -0.04 -2.88 -6.68
CA VAL A 90 0.55 -3.02 -8.03
C VAL A 90 1.76 -2.11 -8.28
N SER A 91 2.20 -1.34 -7.27
CA SER A 91 3.29 -0.39 -7.36
C SER A 91 4.12 -0.40 -6.08
N GLY A 92 5.40 -0.01 -6.20
CA GLY A 92 6.36 0.03 -5.10
C GLY A 92 6.84 -1.35 -4.69
N SER A 93 5.98 -2.13 -4.04
CA SER A 93 6.36 -3.39 -3.38
C SER A 93 6.12 -4.66 -4.20
N SER A 94 5.50 -4.59 -5.37
CA SER A 94 5.28 -5.73 -6.27
C SER A 94 6.45 -5.92 -7.22
N TYR A 95 7.06 -7.11 -7.19
CA TYR A 95 8.29 -7.43 -7.94
C TYR A 95 8.08 -8.46 -9.05
N GLY A 96 6.99 -9.23 -9.01
CA GLY A 96 6.69 -10.22 -10.04
C GLY A 96 5.29 -10.80 -9.88
N ILE A 97 4.95 -11.77 -10.72
CA ILE A 97 3.68 -12.48 -10.71
C ILE A 97 3.97 -13.98 -10.71
N VAL A 98 3.30 -14.74 -9.84
CA VAL A 98 3.51 -16.18 -9.69
C VAL A 98 3.22 -16.89 -11.01
N GLY A 99 4.19 -17.66 -11.50
CA GLY A 99 4.06 -18.46 -12.73
C GLY A 99 4.17 -17.68 -14.04
N MET A 100 4.54 -16.39 -13.99
CA MET A 100 4.73 -15.54 -15.16
C MET A 100 6.22 -15.21 -15.36
N PRO A 101 6.73 -15.16 -16.60
CA PRO A 101 8.08 -14.65 -16.89
C PRO A 101 8.31 -13.24 -16.30
N GLU A 102 9.53 -12.96 -15.86
CA GLU A 102 9.84 -11.73 -15.12
C GLU A 102 9.56 -10.46 -15.92
N ASP A 103 9.97 -10.44 -17.19
CA ASP A 103 9.77 -9.32 -18.11
C ASP A 103 8.28 -9.06 -18.39
N GLU A 104 7.51 -10.12 -18.64
CA GLU A 104 6.05 -10.04 -18.80
C GLU A 104 5.36 -9.54 -17.53
N ALA A 105 5.75 -10.08 -16.36
CA ALA A 105 5.20 -9.67 -15.07
C ALA A 105 5.51 -8.21 -14.76
N VAL A 106 6.74 -7.77 -15.03
CA VAL A 106 7.18 -6.41 -14.82
C VAL A 106 6.40 -5.44 -15.70
N ALA A 107 6.20 -5.78 -16.98
CA ALA A 107 5.43 -4.99 -17.93
C ALA A 107 3.97 -4.84 -17.51
N LEU A 108 3.31 -5.93 -17.13
CA LEU A 108 1.92 -5.90 -16.66
C LEU A 108 1.77 -5.08 -15.38
N LEU A 109 2.67 -5.26 -14.40
CA LEU A 109 2.66 -4.44 -13.18
C LEU A 109 2.85 -2.95 -13.47
N ASP A 110 3.71 -2.60 -14.43
CA ASP A 110 3.93 -1.21 -14.84
C ASP A 110 2.71 -0.60 -15.56
N GLU A 111 2.04 -1.38 -16.42
CA GLU A 111 0.79 -0.97 -17.06
C GLU A 111 -0.30 -0.70 -16.01
N LEU A 112 -0.50 -1.64 -15.07
CA LEU A 112 -1.48 -1.51 -14.00
C LEU A 112 -1.16 -0.31 -13.09
N ALA A 113 0.12 -0.10 -12.74
CA ALA A 113 0.53 1.04 -11.95
C ALA A 113 0.28 2.37 -12.67
N ALA A 114 0.61 2.46 -13.97
CA ALA A 114 0.37 3.65 -14.78
C ALA A 114 -1.13 3.96 -14.89
N HIS A 115 -1.97 2.95 -15.09
CA HIS A 115 -3.43 3.11 -15.07
C HIS A 115 -3.94 3.56 -13.69
N ALA A 116 -3.56 2.85 -12.63
CA ALA A 116 -4.06 3.07 -11.28
C ALA A 116 -3.67 4.42 -10.67
N THR A 117 -2.67 5.10 -11.24
CA THR A 117 -2.17 6.42 -10.79
C THR A 117 -2.56 7.57 -11.73
N GLN A 118 -3.45 7.33 -12.71
CA GLN A 118 -4.00 8.40 -13.53
C GLN A 118 -4.67 9.48 -12.67
N PRO A 119 -4.59 10.77 -13.05
CA PRO A 119 -5.13 11.88 -12.25
C PRO A 119 -6.60 11.72 -11.84
N LYS A 120 -7.42 11.08 -12.68
CA LYS A 120 -8.85 10.84 -12.42
C LYS A 120 -9.11 9.90 -11.22
N TYR A 121 -8.11 9.14 -10.78
CA TYR A 121 -8.20 8.28 -9.59
C TYR A 121 -7.51 8.87 -8.37
N VAL A 122 -6.80 9.99 -8.51
CA VAL A 122 -5.91 10.54 -7.50
C VAL A 122 -6.47 11.82 -6.90
N ILE A 123 -6.49 11.88 -5.56
CA ILE A 123 -6.64 13.13 -4.83
C ILE A 123 -5.30 13.54 -4.22
N SER A 124 -5.07 14.85 -4.12
CA SER A 124 -3.92 15.43 -3.43
C SER A 124 -4.39 16.13 -2.17
N TYR A 125 -4.03 15.58 -1.01
CA TYR A 125 -4.39 16.14 0.28
C TYR A 125 -3.29 17.07 0.79
N ALA A 126 -3.60 18.36 0.87
CA ALA A 126 -2.75 19.37 1.48
C ALA A 126 -3.08 19.46 2.97
N TYR A 127 -2.07 19.23 3.82
CA TYR A 127 -2.24 19.23 5.27
C TYR A 127 -2.38 20.64 5.84
N ARG A 128 -2.96 20.72 7.01
CA ARG A 128 -2.89 21.81 7.98
C ARG A 128 -2.42 21.25 9.32
N VAL A 129 -1.76 22.08 10.12
CA VAL A 129 -1.38 21.70 11.48
C VAL A 129 -2.64 21.29 12.25
N GLY A 130 -2.60 20.13 12.90
CA GLY A 130 -3.73 19.54 13.60
C GLY A 130 -4.56 18.55 12.79
N ASP A 131 -4.37 18.43 11.47
CA ASP A 131 -5.13 17.49 10.66
C ASP A 131 -4.86 16.04 11.10
N ILE A 132 -5.94 15.26 11.16
CA ILE A 132 -5.90 13.80 11.32
C ILE A 132 -6.41 13.19 10.02
N VAL A 133 -5.53 12.48 9.31
CA VAL A 133 -5.85 11.77 8.07
C VAL A 133 -5.84 10.28 8.32
N ILE A 134 -6.99 9.64 8.10
CA ILE A 134 -7.15 8.19 8.16
C ILE A 134 -7.47 7.70 6.76
N TRP A 135 -6.78 6.66 6.33
CA TRP A 135 -7.01 6.05 5.03
C TRP A 135 -6.86 4.54 5.13
N ASP A 136 -7.43 3.85 4.15
CA ASP A 136 -7.46 2.41 4.08
C ASP A 136 -6.41 1.88 3.10
N ASN A 137 -5.43 1.13 3.60
CA ASN A 137 -4.37 0.56 2.76
C ASN A 137 -4.86 -0.63 1.92
N ALA A 138 -6.04 -1.20 2.20
CA ALA A 138 -6.60 -2.30 1.44
C ALA A 138 -7.17 -1.87 0.08
N SER A 139 -7.40 -0.56 -0.11
CA SER A 139 -8.08 -0.01 -1.29
C SER A 139 -7.41 1.24 -1.88
N LEU A 140 -6.26 1.65 -1.35
CA LEU A 140 -5.54 2.84 -1.79
C LEU A 140 -4.06 2.55 -2.05
N LEU A 141 -3.52 3.18 -3.09
CA LEU A 141 -2.10 3.52 -3.13
C LEU A 141 -1.93 4.93 -2.57
N HIS A 142 -0.77 5.22 -2.00
CA HIS A 142 -0.44 6.56 -1.55
C HIS A 142 1.02 6.90 -1.78
N SER A 143 1.31 8.18 -1.96
CA SER A 143 2.66 8.70 -2.11
C SER A 143 2.75 10.11 -1.53
N ALA A 144 3.94 10.51 -1.08
CA ALA A 144 4.20 11.89 -0.69
C ALA A 144 4.66 12.69 -1.92
N THR A 145 4.19 13.93 -2.05
CA THR A 145 4.86 14.88 -2.95
C THR A 145 6.14 15.38 -2.30
N LEU A 146 7.06 15.89 -3.12
CA LEU A 146 8.28 16.53 -2.61
C LEU A 146 7.93 17.75 -1.74
N THR A 147 8.85 18.06 -0.84
CA THR A 147 8.86 19.26 0.00
C THR A 147 10.25 19.88 -0.05
N ASP A 148 10.33 21.19 0.17
CA ASP A 148 11.60 21.88 0.41
C ASP A 148 12.33 21.20 1.60
N PRO A 149 13.59 20.75 1.43
CA PRO A 149 14.37 20.16 2.51
C PRO A 149 14.55 21.04 3.74
N ASN A 150 14.46 22.37 3.58
CA ASN A 150 14.64 23.34 4.66
C ASN A 150 13.32 23.71 5.36
N ASP A 151 12.20 23.15 4.92
CA ASP A 151 10.87 23.43 5.47
C ASP A 151 10.40 22.21 6.29
N PRO A 152 10.23 22.35 7.62
CA PRO A 152 9.95 21.21 8.48
C PRO A 152 8.62 20.54 8.15
N ARG A 153 8.62 19.20 8.19
CA ARG A 153 7.44 18.37 7.99
C ARG A 153 7.44 17.24 9.00
N THR A 154 6.60 17.37 10.02
CA THR A 154 6.49 16.41 11.12
C THR A 154 5.08 15.86 11.19
N LEU A 155 4.94 14.56 10.91
CA LEU A 155 3.68 13.83 11.01
C LEU A 155 3.85 12.63 11.95
N TRP A 156 2.94 12.45 12.90
CA TRP A 156 2.89 11.24 13.72
C TRP A 156 2.02 10.18 13.06
N ARG A 157 2.49 8.93 13.07
CA ARG A 157 1.82 7.83 12.38
C ARG A 157 1.38 6.74 13.35
N ILE A 158 0.14 6.29 13.18
CA ILE A 158 -0.34 5.00 13.70
C ILE A 158 -0.77 4.15 12.50
N THR A 159 -0.34 2.89 12.50
CA THR A 159 -0.74 1.88 11.51
C THR A 159 -1.51 0.78 12.22
N ILE A 160 -2.69 0.46 11.68
CA ILE A 160 -3.50 -0.67 12.13
C ILE A 160 -3.25 -1.82 11.17
N LYS A 161 -2.96 -3.00 11.70
CA LYS A 161 -2.77 -4.22 10.90
C LYS A 161 -4.13 -4.75 10.46
N GLU A 162 -4.27 -5.11 9.19
CA GLU A 162 -5.43 -5.86 8.71
C GLU A 162 -5.49 -7.23 9.42
N PRO A 163 -6.64 -7.63 9.99
CA PRO A 163 -6.80 -8.98 10.53
C PRO A 163 -6.61 -10.00 9.41
N SER A 164 -5.57 -10.83 9.48
CA SER A 164 -5.30 -11.84 8.44
C SER A 164 -6.28 -13.01 8.57
N ALA A 165 -7.12 -13.23 7.57
CA ALA A 165 -7.93 -14.44 7.49
C ALA A 165 -7.05 -15.64 7.06
N LYS A 166 -6.62 -16.44 8.06
CA LYS A 166 -6.01 -17.80 8.04
C LYS A 166 -4.48 -17.95 8.23
N LEU A 167 -4.02 -17.65 9.44
CA LEU A 167 -3.34 -18.58 10.38
C LEU A 167 -3.81 -18.12 11.78
N ASP A 168 -4.34 -19.04 12.59
CA ASP A 168 -5.27 -18.74 13.69
C ASP A 168 -4.74 -17.74 14.74
N ALA A 169 -5.57 -16.72 15.06
CA ALA A 169 -5.41 -15.84 16.21
C ALA A 169 -6.15 -16.36 17.47
N LEU A 170 -6.69 -17.59 17.42
CA LEU A 170 -7.36 -18.21 18.57
C LEU A 170 -6.40 -18.57 19.72
N ASP A 171 -5.08 -18.55 19.49
CA ASP A 171 -4.11 -18.89 20.54
C ASP A 171 -3.80 -17.77 21.54
N VAL A 172 -4.36 -16.55 21.42
CA VAL A 172 -3.94 -15.45 22.32
C VAL A 172 -5.07 -14.82 23.17
N LEU A 173 -6.36 -15.04 22.90
CA LEU A 173 -7.42 -14.42 23.73
C LEU A 173 -8.62 -15.32 24.09
N ALA A 174 -8.53 -16.64 23.91
CA ALA A 174 -9.65 -17.54 24.15
C ALA A 174 -9.89 -18.01 25.61
N PRO A 175 -9.09 -17.64 26.66
CA PRO A 175 -9.55 -17.90 28.02
C PRO A 175 -9.35 -16.77 29.05
N THR A 176 -9.56 -15.49 28.71
CA THR A 176 -9.51 -14.43 29.75
C THR A 176 -10.73 -13.52 29.90
N PHE A 177 -11.79 -13.68 29.10
CA PHE A 177 -13.03 -12.93 29.36
C PHE A 177 -14.30 -13.74 29.07
N VAL A 178 -14.44 -14.88 29.77
CA VAL A 178 -15.76 -15.41 30.13
C VAL A 178 -15.70 -15.90 31.59
N SER A 179 -16.64 -15.40 32.39
CA SER A 179 -16.85 -15.53 33.85
C SER A 179 -16.17 -14.42 34.68
N GLY A 180 -16.89 -13.57 35.42
CA GLY A 180 -18.33 -13.48 35.60
C GLY A 180 -18.73 -12.15 36.22
N ALA A 181 -19.93 -11.71 35.85
CA ALA A 181 -20.74 -10.90 36.74
C ALA A 181 -21.35 -11.85 37.79
N MET A 182 -20.91 -11.70 39.04
CA MET A 182 -21.74 -11.63 40.25
C MET A 182 -20.87 -11.09 41.38
#